data_AF-U9TIP6-F1
#
_entry.id   AF-U9TIP6-F1
#
_cell.length_a   1.000
_cell.length_b   1.000
_cell.length_c   1.000
_cell.angle_alpha   90.00
_cell.angle_beta   90.00
_cell.angle_gamma   90.00
#
_symmetry.space_group_name_H-M   'P 1'
#
loop_
_entity.id
_entity.type
_entity.pdbx_description
1 polymer ?
#
loop_
_entity_poly.entity_id
_entity_poly.type
_entity_poly.pdbx_seq_one_letter_code
_entity_poly.pdbx_strand_id
1 'polypeptide(L)'
;MNNNKFPAQDLSCFTPFINLERLCIVNNPFYGSLKPLRDFTYLKEIGIANTDVDSGLEYLPENFFNFNATASDLEIMTGKLGREIIKNYKAREQAKQEELIEIVEWDILARETKDYMKKTPV
;
A
#
# COMPACT_ATOMS: atom_id res chain seq x y z
N MET A 1 -6.88 15.59 12.00
CA MET A 1 -8.07 16.19 12.62
C MET A 1 -8.87 15.08 13.28
N ASN A 2 -9.09 15.12 14.59
CA ASN A 2 -9.76 14.04 15.32
C ASN A 2 -10.99 14.59 16.07
N ASN A 3 -12.09 13.83 16.09
CA ASN A 3 -13.29 14.09 16.89
C ASN A 3 -13.93 15.48 16.65
N ASN A 4 -14.24 15.80 15.39
CA ASN A 4 -14.92 17.04 15.04
C ASN A 4 -16.37 16.80 14.63
N LYS A 5 -17.20 17.83 14.84
CA LYS A 5 -18.62 17.84 14.46
C LYS A 5 -18.82 18.35 13.03
N PHE A 6 -18.06 17.81 12.07
CA PHE A 6 -18.25 18.16 10.66
C PHE A 6 -19.60 17.65 10.15
N PRO A 7 -20.22 18.32 9.16
CA PRO A 7 -21.32 17.72 8.43
C PRO A 7 -20.81 16.48 7.67
N ALA A 8 -21.63 15.43 7.63
CA ALA A 8 -21.29 14.21 6.92
C ALA A 8 -21.05 14.51 5.44
N GLN A 9 -19.91 14.07 4.92
CA GLN A 9 -19.50 14.34 3.53
C GLN A 9 -18.50 13.29 3.03
N ASP A 10 -18.32 13.23 1.71
CA ASP A 10 -17.25 12.43 1.12
C ASP A 10 -15.89 13.13 1.20
N LEU A 11 -14.86 12.55 0.58
CA LEU A 11 -13.50 13.08 0.59
C LEU A 11 -13.24 14.15 -0.48
N SER A 12 -14.28 14.61 -1.22
CA SER A 12 -14.10 15.58 -2.31
C SER A 12 -13.54 16.92 -1.84
N CYS A 13 -13.80 17.30 -0.59
CA CYS A 13 -13.27 18.52 0.02
C CYS A 13 -11.73 18.55 0.11
N PHE A 14 -11.07 17.39 -0.01
CA PHE A 14 -9.61 17.32 -0.01
C PHE A 14 -8.99 17.50 -1.40
N THR A 15 -9.74 17.33 -2.49
CA THR A 15 -9.21 17.34 -3.87
C THR A 15 -8.30 18.52 -4.24
N PRO A 16 -8.43 19.74 -3.67
CA PRO A 16 -7.48 20.82 -3.97
C PRO A 16 -6.07 20.61 -3.39
N PHE A 17 -5.88 19.72 -2.41
CA PHE A 17 -4.61 19.59 -1.66
C PHE A 17 -3.69 18.50 -2.22
N ILE A 18 -3.54 18.41 -3.54
CA ILE A 18 -2.82 17.33 -4.27
C ILE A 18 -1.41 16.99 -3.76
N ASN A 19 -0.76 17.91 -3.04
CA ASN A 19 0.56 17.74 -2.46
C ASN A 19 0.56 17.18 -1.02
N LEU A 20 -0.59 16.74 -0.48
CA LEU A 20 -0.63 16.15 0.86
C LEU A 20 0.17 14.85 0.91
N GLU A 21 1.05 14.76 1.91
CA GLU A 21 1.75 13.51 2.24
C GLU A 21 1.01 12.68 3.30
N ARG A 22 0.22 13.32 4.16
CA ARG A 22 -0.48 12.65 5.26
C ARG A 22 -1.89 13.22 5.42
N LEU A 23 -2.89 12.35 5.55
CA LEU A 23 -4.29 12.72 5.78
C LEU A 23 -4.86 11.93 6.97
N CYS A 24 -5.12 12.59 8.10
CA CYS A 24 -5.73 11.96 9.27
C CYS A 24 -7.11 12.57 9.56
N ILE A 25 -8.16 11.77 9.39
CA ILE A 25 -9.58 12.13 9.53
C ILE A 25 -10.33 11.18 10.48
N VAL A 26 -9.60 10.49 11.35
CA VAL A 26 -10.13 9.56 12.35
C VAL A 26 -11.24 10.20 13.20
N ASN A 27 -12.31 9.45 13.49
CA ASN A 27 -13.49 9.92 14.25
C ASN A 27 -14.15 11.18 13.65
N ASN A 28 -14.34 11.22 12.34
CA ASN A 28 -15.14 12.26 11.69
C ASN A 28 -16.16 11.59 10.75
N PRO A 29 -17.30 12.24 10.45
CA PRO A 29 -18.37 11.63 9.67
C PRO A 29 -18.09 11.66 8.15
N PHE A 30 -16.90 11.22 7.74
CA PHE A 30 -16.58 11.02 6.33
C PHE A 30 -17.10 9.66 5.86
N TYR A 31 -17.58 9.60 4.61
CA TYR A 31 -18.12 8.37 4.02
C TYR A 31 -17.68 8.15 2.58
N GLY A 32 -17.96 6.95 2.06
CA GLY A 32 -17.81 6.63 0.64
C GLY A 32 -16.46 5.96 0.34
N SER A 33 -15.77 6.43 -0.70
CA SER A 33 -14.55 5.79 -1.21
C SER A 33 -13.35 6.73 -1.19
N LEU A 34 -12.15 6.14 -1.30
CA LEU A 34 -10.89 6.86 -1.48
C LEU A 34 -10.68 7.40 -2.89
N LYS A 35 -11.63 7.21 -3.81
CA LYS A 35 -11.55 7.69 -5.20
C LYS A 35 -11.26 9.19 -5.35
N PRO A 36 -11.79 10.10 -4.51
CA PRO A 36 -11.42 11.51 -4.58
C PRO A 36 -9.93 11.77 -4.33
N LEU A 37 -9.21 10.80 -3.75
CA LEU A 37 -7.79 10.90 -3.46
C LEU A 37 -6.87 10.39 -4.59
N ARG A 38 -7.42 10.05 -5.76
CA ARG A 38 -6.67 9.46 -6.89
C ARG A 38 -5.47 10.29 -7.37
N ASP A 39 -5.53 11.60 -7.23
CA ASP A 39 -4.53 12.54 -7.76
C ASP A 39 -3.44 12.90 -6.71
N PHE A 40 -3.52 12.34 -5.49
CA PHE A 40 -2.56 12.60 -4.42
C PHE A 40 -1.31 11.73 -4.52
N THR A 41 -0.48 12.02 -5.53
CA THR A 41 0.73 11.25 -5.83
C THR A 41 1.79 11.24 -4.72
N TYR A 42 1.74 12.19 -3.79
CA TYR A 42 2.65 12.30 -2.64
C TYR A 42 2.12 11.67 -1.35
N LEU A 43 0.90 11.13 -1.35
CA LEU A 43 0.27 10.59 -0.13
C LEU A 43 0.98 9.32 0.33
N LYS A 44 1.49 9.36 1.56
CA LYS A 44 2.23 8.28 2.23
C LYS A 44 1.45 7.68 3.38
N GLU A 45 0.50 8.43 3.95
CA GLU A 45 -0.24 8.03 5.15
C GLU A 45 -1.68 8.50 5.08
N ILE A 46 -2.61 7.63 5.45
CA ILE A 46 -4.01 7.97 5.65
C ILE A 46 -4.47 7.39 6.99
N GLY A 47 -5.24 8.13 7.77
CA GLY A 47 -5.91 7.65 8.99
C GLY A 47 -7.41 7.86 8.85
N ILE A 48 -8.17 6.77 8.70
CA ILE A 48 -9.62 6.79 8.44
C ILE A 48 -10.42 5.92 9.43
N ALA A 49 -9.84 5.56 10.57
CA ALA A 49 -10.54 4.80 11.58
C ALA A 49 -11.79 5.52 12.09
N ASN A 50 -12.84 4.74 12.37
CA ASN A 50 -14.15 5.24 12.79
C ASN A 50 -14.71 6.30 11.82
N THR A 51 -14.58 6.01 10.52
CA THR A 51 -15.27 6.69 9.42
C THR A 51 -16.05 5.64 8.62
N ASP A 52 -16.98 6.08 7.77
CA ASP A 52 -17.75 5.21 6.87
C ASP A 52 -17.11 5.13 5.47
N VAL A 53 -15.78 5.30 5.38
CA VAL A 53 -15.00 5.12 4.15
C VAL A 53 -14.61 3.65 4.00
N ASP A 54 -15.12 2.97 2.97
CA ASP A 54 -15.12 1.50 2.90
C ASP A 54 -14.51 0.88 1.63
N SER A 55 -14.07 1.71 0.68
CA SER A 55 -13.68 1.28 -0.66
C SER A 55 -12.65 2.21 -1.32
N GLY A 56 -12.07 1.79 -2.46
CA GLY A 56 -11.22 2.63 -3.31
C GLY A 56 -9.72 2.57 -3.04
N LEU A 57 -9.20 1.49 -2.44
CA LEU A 57 -7.75 1.31 -2.23
C LEU A 57 -6.96 1.32 -3.53
N GLU A 58 -7.59 0.88 -4.63
CA GLU A 58 -7.03 0.88 -5.98
C GLU A 58 -6.73 2.29 -6.53
N TYR A 59 -7.25 3.34 -5.90
CA TYR A 59 -6.96 4.73 -6.27
C TYR A 59 -5.79 5.34 -5.47
N LEU A 60 -5.26 4.64 -4.46
CA LEU A 60 -4.08 5.14 -3.72
C LEU A 60 -2.80 4.94 -4.56
N PRO A 61 -1.85 5.88 -4.47
CA PRO A 61 -0.61 5.78 -5.23
C PRO A 61 0.23 4.59 -4.72
N GLU A 62 1.05 3.99 -5.59
CA GLU A 62 1.81 2.78 -5.24
C GLU A 62 2.77 2.98 -4.06
N ASN A 63 3.36 4.17 -3.94
CA ASN A 63 4.25 4.56 -2.86
C ASN A 63 3.57 4.58 -1.48
N PHE A 64 2.23 4.64 -1.43
CA PHE A 64 1.46 4.53 -0.19
C PHE A 64 1.72 3.19 0.52
N PHE A 65 1.90 2.11 -0.25
CA PHE A 65 2.11 0.76 0.27
C PHE A 65 3.58 0.43 0.57
N ASN A 66 4.51 1.34 0.23
CA ASN A 66 5.94 1.15 0.45
C ASN A 66 6.41 1.59 1.85
N PHE A 67 5.50 2.08 2.69
CA PHE A 67 5.84 2.46 4.07
C PHE A 67 5.89 1.22 4.96
N ASN A 68 6.94 1.14 5.79
CA ASN A 68 7.17 0.05 6.71
C ASN A 68 6.00 -0.07 7.70
N ALA A 69 5.12 -1.03 7.48
CA ALA A 69 3.96 -1.32 8.31
C ALA A 69 4.32 -1.75 9.76
N THR A 70 5.60 -1.73 10.12
CA THR A 70 6.10 -2.01 11.47
C THR A 70 6.39 -0.75 12.29
N ALA A 71 6.31 0.47 11.74
CA ALA A 71 6.95 1.62 12.37
C ALA A 71 6.03 2.71 12.96
N SER A 72 4.71 2.58 13.02
CA SER A 72 3.91 3.57 13.77
C SER A 72 2.61 2.98 14.25
N ASP A 73 2.19 3.42 15.44
CA ASP A 73 0.87 3.33 16.05
C ASP A 73 -0.21 3.97 15.16
N LEU A 74 -0.34 3.43 13.97
CA LEU A 74 -1.31 3.81 13.00
C LEU A 74 -2.51 2.96 13.39
N GLU A 75 -3.37 3.52 14.24
CA GLU A 75 -4.74 3.06 14.53
C GLU A 75 -5.59 3.01 13.24
N ILE A 76 -5.04 2.62 12.08
CA ILE A 76 -5.50 3.13 10.80
C ILE A 76 -6.92 2.69 10.51
N MET A 77 -7.26 1.44 10.81
CA MET A 77 -8.40 0.82 10.16
C MET A 77 -8.99 -0.27 11.05
N THR A 78 -9.75 0.15 12.05
CA THR A 78 -10.73 -0.72 12.72
C THR A 78 -11.85 -1.07 11.72
N GLY A 79 -11.58 -1.98 10.77
CA GLY A 79 -12.58 -2.32 9.75
C GLY A 79 -12.10 -3.24 8.63
N LYS A 80 -13.00 -3.47 7.66
CA LYS A 80 -12.77 -4.33 6.49
C LYS A 80 -11.57 -3.88 5.65
N LEU A 81 -11.44 -2.56 5.48
CA LEU A 81 -10.44 -1.96 4.61
C LEU A 81 -9.02 -2.15 5.17
N GLY A 82 -8.85 -2.14 6.50
CA GLY A 82 -7.55 -2.39 7.17
C GLY A 82 -7.00 -3.78 6.91
N ARG A 83 -7.89 -4.77 7.02
CA ARG A 83 -7.55 -6.15 6.67
C ARG A 83 -7.14 -6.27 5.20
N GLU A 84 -7.82 -5.54 4.32
CA GLU A 84 -7.51 -5.55 2.89
C GLU A 84 -6.15 -4.90 2.58
N ILE A 85 -5.79 -3.79 3.22
CA ILE A 85 -4.45 -3.19 3.06
C ILE A 85 -3.36 -4.16 3.53
N ILE A 86 -3.51 -4.74 4.73
CA ILE A 86 -2.52 -5.68 5.29
C ILE A 86 -2.36 -6.89 4.36
N LYS A 87 -3.48 -7.42 3.83
CA LYS A 87 -3.46 -8.53 2.89
C LYS A 87 -2.72 -8.17 1.60
N ASN A 88 -3.02 -7.01 1.00
CA ASN A 88 -2.36 -6.55 -0.22
C ASN A 88 -0.85 -6.32 -0.01
N TYR A 89 -0.46 -5.72 1.11
CA TYR A 89 0.95 -5.55 1.46
C TYR A 89 1.68 -6.91 1.53
N LYS A 90 1.11 -7.87 2.29
CA LYS A 90 1.71 -9.22 2.42
C LYS A 90 1.83 -9.94 1.08
N ALA A 91 0.81 -9.84 0.22
CA ALA A 91 0.84 -10.45 -1.10
C ALA A 91 1.95 -9.84 -1.99
N ARG A 92 2.16 -8.52 -1.92
CA ARG A 92 3.22 -7.84 -2.66
C ARG A 92 4.61 -8.20 -2.15
N GLU A 93 4.80 -8.26 -0.83
CA GLU A 93 6.07 -8.70 -0.26
C GLU A 93 6.40 -10.14 -0.64
N GLN A 94 5.40 -11.03 -0.62
CA GLN A 94 5.57 -12.40 -1.08
C GLN A 94 5.98 -12.46 -2.58
N ALA A 95 5.30 -11.71 -3.45
CA ALA A 95 5.64 -11.65 -4.87
C ALA A 95 7.09 -11.17 -5.12
N LYS A 96 7.56 -10.17 -4.36
CA LYS A 96 8.97 -9.70 -4.44
C LYS A 96 9.96 -10.78 -4.01
N GLN A 97 9.63 -11.54 -2.97
CA GLN A 97 10.49 -12.65 -2.53
C GLN A 97 10.54 -13.77 -3.57
N GLU A 98 9.40 -14.11 -4.18
CA GLU A 98 9.32 -15.12 -5.24
C GLU A 98 10.13 -14.72 -6.48
N GLU A 99 10.06 -13.46 -6.91
CA GLU A 99 10.88 -12.92 -8.01
C GLU A 99 12.38 -13.02 -7.72
N LEU A 100 12.80 -12.66 -6.49
CA LEU A 100 14.20 -12.77 -6.08
C LEU A 100 14.70 -14.21 -6.04
N ILE A 101 13.85 -15.15 -5.60
CA ILE A 101 14.17 -16.58 -5.60
C ILE A 101 14.38 -17.08 -7.02
N GLU A 102 13.48 -16.74 -7.94
CA GLU A 102 13.58 -17.15 -9.35
C GLU A 102 14.89 -16.65 -9.98
N ILE A 103 15.25 -15.38 -9.75
CA ILE A 103 16.52 -14.81 -10.25
C ILE A 103 17.72 -15.61 -9.73
N VAL A 104 17.75 -15.95 -8.44
CA VAL A 104 18.86 -16.71 -7.84
C VAL A 104 18.94 -18.14 -8.41
N GLU A 105 17.80 -18.79 -8.63
CA GLU A 105 17.75 -20.13 -9.21
C GLU A 105 18.33 -20.17 -10.63
N TRP A 106 17.95 -19.21 -11.49
CA TRP A 106 18.52 -19.08 -12.84
C TRP A 106 20.03 -18.83 -12.83
N ASP A 107 20.49 -18.02 -11.86
CA ASP A 107 21.90 -17.71 -11.65
C ASP A 107 22.73 -18.94 -11.26
N ILE A 108 22.18 -19.82 -10.42
CA ILE A 108 22.80 -21.09 -10.03
C ILE A 108 22.86 -22.02 -11.24
N LEU A 109 21.74 -22.21 -11.95
CA LEU A 109 21.66 -23.09 -13.12
C LEU A 109 22.65 -22.67 -14.22
N ALA A 110 22.78 -21.37 -14.47
CA ALA A 110 23.73 -20.83 -15.43
C ALA A 110 25.19 -21.13 -15.04
N ARG A 111 25.54 -21.04 -13.75
CA ARG A 111 26.88 -21.37 -13.25
C ARG A 111 27.17 -22.86 -13.39
N GLU A 112 26.23 -23.71 -13.00
CA GLU A 112 26.37 -25.16 -13.13
C GLU A 112 26.56 -25.57 -14.59
N THR A 113 25.69 -25.09 -15.49
CA THR A 113 25.77 -25.39 -16.93
C THR A 113 27.13 -25.00 -17.52
N LYS A 114 27.65 -23.82 -17.14
CA LYS A 114 28.96 -23.34 -17.58
C LYS A 114 30.09 -24.26 -17.11
N ASP A 115 30.02 -24.76 -15.89
CA ASP A 115 31.04 -25.66 -15.35
C ASP A 115 30.95 -27.08 -15.92
N TYR A 116 29.76 -27.57 -16.25
CA TYR A 116 29.59 -28.81 -17.02
C TYR A 116 30.28 -28.71 -18.39
N MET A 117 30.02 -27.64 -19.13
CA MET A 117 30.58 -27.44 -20.48
C MET A 117 32.12 -27.33 -20.50
N LYS A 118 32.74 -26.85 -19.42
CA LYS A 118 34.22 -26.84 -19.29
C LYS A 118 34.82 -28.21 -19.02
N LYS A 119 34.06 -29.13 -18.41
CA LYS A 119 34.53 -30.45 -17.97
C LYS A 119 34.33 -31.53 -19.02
N THR A 120 33.47 -31.31 -20.02
CA THR A 120 33.28 -32.21 -21.17
C THR A 120 34.26 -31.85 -22.30
N PRO A 121 35.26 -32.69 -22.63
CA PRO A 121 36.08 -32.51 -23.82
C PRO A 121 35.22 -32.70 -25.06
N VAL A 122 35.41 -31.85 -26.07
CA VAL A 122 34.83 -31.99 -27.42
C VAL A 122 35.49 -33.15 -28.16
#